data_AF-A0A356N8U3-F1
#
_entry.id   AF-A0A356N8U3-F1
#
_cell.length_a   1.000
_cell.length_b   1.000
_cell.length_c   1.000
_cell.angle_alpha   90.00
_cell.angle_beta   90.00
_cell.angle_gamma   90.00
#
_symmetry.space_group_name_H-M   'P 1'
#
loop_
_entity.id
_entity.type
_entity.pdbx_description
1 polymer ?
#
loop_
_entity_poly.entity_id
_entity_poly.type
_entity_poly.pdbx_seq_one_letter_code
_entity_poly.pdbx_strand_id
1 'polypeptide(L)'
;SNVYEAAGIQSPGITAAPAIAVDIRNWIKEDLKAKEKSNFNPVYKHTPRLANLSDEERAKYIAQNPEYGEMICRCEEVSKGEIIDALESPLKVATIDGVKRRVRPGMGRCQGGFCSPLVAKIIAEHEGI
;
A
#
# COMPACT_ATOMS: atom_id res chain seq x y z
N SER A 1 20.55 -7.90 -26.61
CA SER A 1 20.15 -7.22 -25.37
C SER A 1 18.65 -7.35 -25.26
N ASN A 2 18.11 -7.96 -24.20
CA ASN A 2 16.67 -8.21 -24.07
C ASN A 2 16.07 -7.16 -23.14
N VAL A 3 16.15 -5.90 -23.54
CA VAL A 3 15.64 -4.75 -22.78
C VAL A 3 14.34 -4.30 -23.43
N TYR A 4 13.27 -4.25 -22.65
CA TYR A 4 11.98 -3.69 -23.06
C TYR A 4 11.79 -2.39 -22.30
N GLU A 5 11.61 -1.30 -23.03
CA GLU A 5 11.41 0.03 -22.46
C GLU A 5 10.07 0.60 -22.94
N ALA A 6 9.23 1.01 -21.99
CA ALA A 6 8.06 1.81 -22.26
C ALA A 6 8.32 3.25 -21.83
N ALA A 7 8.64 4.10 -22.80
CA ALA A 7 8.98 5.51 -22.62
C ALA A 7 7.99 6.42 -23.37
N GLY A 8 8.08 7.74 -23.14
CA GLY A 8 7.25 8.73 -23.83
C GLY A 8 5.79 8.79 -23.34
N ILE A 9 5.51 8.21 -22.18
CA ILE A 9 4.16 8.21 -21.59
C ILE A 9 3.87 9.59 -20.97
N GLN A 10 3.08 10.40 -21.67
CA GLN A 10 2.49 11.62 -21.10
C GLN A 10 1.23 11.25 -20.28
N SER A 11 0.72 12.19 -19.47
CA SER A 11 -0.56 12.01 -18.79
C SER A 11 -1.64 11.51 -19.76
N PRO A 12 -2.38 10.43 -19.45
CA PRO A 12 -2.48 9.74 -18.15
C PRO A 12 -1.71 8.39 -18.08
N GLY A 13 -0.46 8.41 -17.60
CA GLY A 13 0.36 7.20 -17.52
C GLY A 13 -0.15 6.11 -16.57
N ILE A 14 -0.83 6.49 -15.47
CA ILE A 14 -1.36 5.51 -14.50
C ILE A 14 -2.53 4.69 -15.05
N THR A 15 -3.38 5.31 -15.87
CA THR A 15 -4.52 4.60 -16.49
C THR A 15 -4.09 3.78 -17.69
N ALA A 16 -3.02 4.18 -18.38
CA ALA A 16 -2.45 3.44 -19.51
C ALA A 16 -1.57 2.26 -19.06
N ALA A 17 -1.00 2.30 -17.85
CA ALA A 17 -0.05 1.29 -17.36
C ALA A 17 -0.53 -0.17 -17.49
N PRO A 18 -1.79 -0.53 -17.16
CA PRO A 18 -2.26 -1.90 -17.33
C PRO A 18 -2.27 -2.37 -18.79
N ALA A 19 -2.67 -1.49 -19.73
CA ALA A 19 -2.70 -1.82 -21.15
C ALA A 19 -1.28 -1.97 -21.70
N ILE A 20 -0.39 -1.03 -21.37
CA ILE A 20 1.03 -1.08 -21.72
C ILE A 20 1.68 -2.37 -21.19
N ALA A 21 1.35 -2.80 -19.98
CA ALA A 21 1.87 -4.03 -19.41
C ALA A 21 1.43 -5.29 -20.19
N VAL A 22 0.21 -5.30 -20.76
CA VAL A 22 -0.26 -6.40 -21.63
C VAL A 22 0.55 -6.46 -22.91
N ASP A 23 0.81 -5.31 -23.55
CA ASP A 23 1.58 -5.25 -24.79
C ASP A 23 3.02 -5.73 -24.59
N ILE A 24 3.71 -5.21 -23.56
CA ILE A 24 5.08 -5.65 -23.21
C ILE A 24 5.10 -7.15 -22.93
N ARG A 25 4.12 -7.66 -22.17
CA ARG A 25 4.02 -9.08 -21.84
C ARG A 25 3.84 -9.95 -23.09
N ASN A 26 3.10 -9.48 -24.09
CA ASN A 26 2.95 -10.21 -25.36
C ASN A 26 4.26 -10.21 -26.17
N TRP A 27 4.96 -9.08 -26.26
CA TRP A 27 6.28 -9.01 -26.91
C TRP A 27 7.28 -9.95 -26.24
N ILE A 28 7.34 -9.97 -24.90
CA ILE A 28 8.20 -10.89 -24.14
C ILE A 28 7.85 -12.36 -24.44
N LYS A 29 6.56 -12.69 -24.53
CA LYS A 29 6.09 -14.06 -24.82
C LYS A 29 6.56 -14.53 -26.19
N GLU A 30 6.48 -13.66 -27.20
CA GLU A 30 6.87 -13.95 -28.57
C GLU A 30 8.39 -14.05 -28.72
N ASP A 31 9.12 -13.03 -28.25
CA ASP A 31 10.58 -12.94 -28.43
C ASP A 31 11.33 -14.01 -27.64
N LEU A 32 10.92 -14.27 -26.39
CA LEU A 32 11.61 -15.23 -25.51
C LEU A 32 10.98 -16.62 -25.53
N LYS A 33 9.91 -16.83 -26.30
CA LYS A 33 9.08 -18.05 -26.26
C LYS A 33 8.67 -18.41 -24.83
N ALA A 34 8.41 -17.39 -24.00
CA ALA A 34 8.12 -17.56 -22.59
C ALA A 34 6.77 -18.27 -22.39
N LYS A 35 6.69 -19.08 -21.33
CA LYS A 35 5.45 -19.79 -20.97
C LYS A 35 4.70 -19.04 -19.89
N GLU A 36 3.38 -19.12 -19.94
CA GLU A 36 2.54 -18.54 -18.89
C GLU A 36 2.72 -19.30 -17.57
N LYS A 37 2.75 -18.55 -16.47
CA LYS A 37 2.81 -19.11 -15.13
C LYS A 37 1.38 -19.45 -14.69
N SER A 38 1.04 -20.74 -14.68
CA SER A 38 -0.32 -21.26 -14.40
C SER A 38 -0.86 -20.91 -13.01
N ASN A 39 0.01 -20.63 -12.04
CA ASN A 39 -0.34 -20.26 -10.67
C ASN A 39 -0.05 -18.78 -10.35
N PHE A 40 -0.06 -17.91 -11.35
CA PHE A 40 0.08 -16.47 -11.13
C PHE A 40 -1.18 -15.91 -10.43
N ASN A 41 -0.98 -15.28 -9.27
CA ASN A 41 -2.03 -14.52 -8.59
C ASN A 41 -1.82 -13.03 -8.85
N PRO A 42 -2.69 -12.36 -9.61
CA PRO A 42 -2.56 -10.93 -9.90
C PRO A 42 -2.99 -10.04 -8.72
N VAL A 43 -3.62 -10.60 -7.69
CA VAL A 43 -4.16 -9.85 -6.56
C VAL A 43 -3.17 -9.87 -5.40
N TYR A 44 -2.62 -8.70 -5.08
CA TYR A 44 -1.84 -8.48 -3.87
C TYR A 44 -2.76 -8.14 -2.70
N LYS A 45 -2.56 -8.80 -1.55
CA LYS A 45 -3.26 -8.45 -0.31
C LYS A 45 -2.62 -7.21 0.29
N HIS A 46 -3.32 -6.09 0.21
CA HIS A 46 -2.90 -4.84 0.83
C HIS A 46 -3.23 -4.85 2.34
N THR A 47 -2.53 -4.00 3.09
CA THR A 47 -2.94 -3.62 4.46
C THR A 47 -4.43 -3.26 4.45
N PRO A 48 -5.23 -3.76 5.40
CA PRO A 48 -6.64 -3.40 5.49
C PRO A 48 -6.82 -1.89 5.61
N ARG A 49 -7.97 -1.39 5.17
CA ARG A 49 -8.38 -0.01 5.38
C ARG A 49 -9.65 0.02 6.18
N LEU A 50 -9.54 0.23 7.49
CA LEU A 50 -10.67 0.15 8.41
C LEU A 50 -11.77 1.16 8.08
N ALA A 51 -11.38 2.32 7.54
CA ALA A 51 -12.30 3.34 7.04
C ALA A 51 -13.31 2.84 6.00
N ASN A 52 -13.01 1.75 5.29
CA ASN A 52 -13.85 1.18 4.24
C ASN A 52 -14.64 -0.06 4.70
N LEU A 53 -14.49 -0.48 5.96
CA LEU A 53 -15.09 -1.71 6.50
C LEU A 53 -16.35 -1.41 7.29
N SER A 54 -17.24 -2.40 7.42
CA SER A 54 -18.38 -2.31 8.34
C SER A 54 -17.92 -2.34 9.81
N ASP A 55 -18.77 -1.89 10.73
CA ASP A 55 -18.46 -1.94 12.16
C ASP A 55 -18.22 -3.38 12.65
N GLU A 56 -18.95 -4.37 12.12
CA GLU A 56 -18.72 -5.78 12.45
C GLU A 56 -17.35 -6.28 11.96
N GLU A 57 -16.89 -5.83 10.79
CA GLU A 57 -15.58 -6.17 10.26
C GLU A 57 -14.46 -5.48 11.05
N ARG A 58 -14.62 -4.20 11.39
CA ARG A 58 -13.69 -3.47 12.27
C ARG A 58 -13.57 -4.17 13.62
N ALA A 59 -14.70 -4.59 14.21
CA ALA A 59 -14.72 -5.32 15.48
C ALA A 59 -13.93 -6.65 15.40
N LYS A 60 -13.95 -7.36 14.27
CA LYS A 60 -13.14 -8.57 14.07
C LYS A 60 -11.64 -8.27 14.07
N TYR A 61 -11.21 -7.20 13.40
CA TYR A 61 -9.80 -6.78 13.42
C TYR A 61 -9.36 -6.38 14.83
N ILE A 62 -10.17 -5.59 15.55
CA ILE A 62 -9.89 -5.18 16.93
C ILE A 62 -9.83 -6.37 17.88
N ALA A 63 -10.73 -7.35 17.72
CA ALA A 63 -10.73 -8.56 18.53
C ALA A 63 -9.49 -9.45 18.29
N GLN A 64 -8.93 -9.43 17.08
CA GLN A 64 -7.71 -10.18 16.73
C GLN A 64 -6.44 -9.47 17.16
N ASN A 65 -6.37 -8.15 16.97
CA ASN A 65 -5.28 -7.30 17.43
C ASN A 65 -5.85 -5.97 17.97
N PRO A 66 -5.76 -5.72 19.30
CA PRO A 66 -6.25 -4.49 19.92
C PRO A 66 -5.67 -3.19 19.36
N GLU A 67 -4.51 -3.22 18.69
CA GLU A 67 -3.92 -2.03 18.06
C GLU A 67 -4.76 -1.47 16.91
N TYR A 68 -5.63 -2.28 16.31
CA TYR A 68 -6.65 -1.80 15.38
C TYR A 68 -7.72 -0.92 16.03
N GLY A 69 -7.83 -0.95 17.36
CA GLY A 69 -8.73 -0.09 18.13
C GLY A 69 -8.12 1.26 18.48
N GLU A 70 -6.81 1.45 18.30
CA GLU A 70 -6.11 2.69 18.63
C GLU A 70 -6.08 3.63 17.43
N MET A 71 -6.94 4.65 17.43
CA MET A 71 -7.05 5.59 16.31
C MET A 71 -5.94 6.64 16.30
N ILE A 72 -5.11 6.62 15.24
CA ILE A 72 -3.97 7.52 15.06
C ILE A 72 -4.33 8.70 14.15
N CYS A 73 -5.02 8.46 13.03
CA CYS A 73 -5.50 9.51 12.14
C CYS A 73 -7.03 9.56 12.12
N ARG A 74 -7.62 10.60 12.71
CA ARG A 74 -9.08 10.78 12.71
C ARG A 74 -9.65 11.19 11.36
N CYS A 75 -8.88 11.92 10.54
CA CYS A 75 -9.40 12.42 9.25
C CYS A 75 -9.57 11.31 8.21
N GLU A 76 -8.71 10.30 8.24
CA GLU A 76 -8.71 9.18 7.29
C GLU A 76 -9.08 7.86 7.98
N GLU A 77 -9.49 7.93 9.25
CA GLU A 77 -9.81 6.79 10.12
C GLU A 77 -8.76 5.66 10.09
N VAL A 78 -7.50 6.03 10.34
CA VAL A 78 -6.36 5.09 10.37
C VAL A 78 -6.00 4.74 11.81
N SER A 79 -5.97 3.45 12.10
CA SER A 79 -5.55 2.84 13.37
C SER A 79 -4.04 2.62 13.46
N LYS A 80 -3.54 2.35 14.68
CA LYS A 80 -2.15 1.95 14.92
C LYS A 80 -1.85 0.61 14.25
N GLY A 81 -2.78 -0.34 14.32
CA GLY A 81 -2.65 -1.65 13.65
C GLY A 81 -2.38 -1.53 12.15
N GLU A 82 -3.11 -0.65 11.44
CA GLU A 82 -2.85 -0.39 10.01
C GLU A 82 -1.45 0.18 9.74
N ILE A 83 -0.92 1.01 10.64
CA ILE A 83 0.44 1.56 10.51
C ILE A 83 1.48 0.45 10.71
N ILE A 84 1.30 -0.42 11.70
CA ILE A 84 2.21 -1.53 11.96
C ILE A 84 2.18 -2.54 10.80
N ASP A 85 1.00 -2.94 10.33
CA ASP A 85 0.86 -3.79 9.15
C ASP A 85 1.54 -3.18 7.90
N ALA A 86 1.51 -1.85 7.77
CA ALA A 86 2.22 -1.18 6.67
C ALA A 86 3.74 -1.28 6.84
N LEU A 87 4.26 -1.18 8.07
CA LEU A 87 5.70 -1.31 8.38
C LEU A 87 6.21 -2.74 8.22
N GLU A 88 5.37 -3.74 8.52
CA GLU A 88 5.65 -5.17 8.35
C GLU A 88 5.42 -5.68 6.92
N SER A 89 4.93 -4.83 6.02
CA SER A 89 4.75 -5.18 4.60
C SER A 89 6.06 -5.66 3.96
N PRO A 90 6.01 -6.65 3.03
CA PRO A 90 7.18 -7.11 2.28
C PRO A 90 8.02 -5.99 1.63
N LEU A 91 7.35 -4.89 1.25
CA LEU A 91 8.02 -3.65 0.89
C LEU A 91 7.91 -2.68 2.09
N LYS A 92 8.93 -2.73 2.95
CA LYS A 92 9.00 -1.89 4.15
C LYS A 92 8.90 -0.40 3.82
N VAL A 93 8.15 0.34 4.64
CA VAL A 93 7.90 1.78 4.44
C VAL A 93 8.12 2.58 5.73
N ALA A 94 9.29 2.41 6.35
CA ALA A 94 9.68 3.07 7.62
C ALA A 94 9.97 4.58 7.48
N THR A 95 9.07 5.31 6.81
CA THR A 95 9.07 6.77 6.72
C THR A 95 7.62 7.26 6.81
N ILE A 96 7.42 8.47 7.34
CA ILE A 96 6.07 9.08 7.41
C ILE A 96 5.43 9.10 6.00
N ASP A 97 6.22 9.42 4.98
CA ASP A 97 5.76 9.53 3.59
C ASP A 97 5.42 8.17 2.96
N GLY A 98 6.17 7.13 3.36
CA GLY A 98 5.89 5.74 3.01
C GLY A 98 4.60 5.23 3.64
N VAL A 99 4.44 5.38 4.96
CA VAL A 99 3.20 5.03 5.68
C VAL A 99 2.01 5.80 5.11
N LYS A 100 2.16 7.11 4.84
CA LYS A 100 1.15 7.94 4.17
C LYS A 100 0.69 7.34 2.83
N ARG A 101 1.59 6.87 1.97
CA ARG A 101 1.21 6.25 0.69
C ARG A 101 0.48 4.92 0.86
N ARG A 102 0.77 4.17 1.92
CA ARG A 102 0.12 2.87 2.18
C ARG A 102 -1.27 3.03 2.78
N VAL A 103 -1.34 3.69 3.92
CA VAL A 103 -2.53 3.70 4.78
C VAL A 103 -3.10 5.10 5.00
N ARG A 104 -2.53 6.12 4.36
CA ARG A 104 -3.07 7.50 4.27
C ARG A 104 -3.05 8.39 5.52
N PRO A 105 -2.33 8.13 6.62
CA PRO A 105 -2.29 9.10 7.71
C PRO A 105 -1.72 10.44 7.21
N GLY A 106 -2.45 11.51 7.50
CA GLY A 106 -2.11 12.86 7.07
C GLY A 106 -2.52 13.22 5.65
N MET A 107 -3.31 12.40 4.95
CA MET A 107 -3.92 12.77 3.66
C MET A 107 -5.29 13.44 3.78
N GLY A 108 -5.88 13.45 4.97
CA GLY A 108 -7.16 14.10 5.22
C GLY A 108 -7.02 15.61 5.50
N ARG A 109 -8.11 16.25 5.92
CA ARG A 109 -8.21 17.73 6.07
C ARG A 109 -7.07 18.38 6.86
N CYS A 110 -6.54 17.70 7.88
CA CYS A 110 -5.46 18.24 8.71
C CYS A 110 -4.05 18.19 8.07
N GLN A 111 -3.91 17.52 6.92
CA GLN A 111 -2.64 17.39 6.18
C GLN A 111 -1.45 16.90 7.03
N GLY A 112 -1.74 16.08 8.05
CA GLY A 112 -0.74 15.50 8.95
C GLY A 112 -0.43 16.33 10.21
N GLY A 113 -1.03 17.52 10.36
CA GLY A 113 -0.75 18.42 11.49
C GLY A 113 -0.95 17.81 12.88
N PHE A 114 -1.77 16.77 13.02
CA PHE A 114 -2.01 16.08 14.30
C PHE A 114 -1.38 14.69 14.37
N CYS A 115 -1.53 13.86 13.33
CA CYS A 115 -1.12 12.46 13.39
C CYS A 115 0.34 12.23 13.01
N SER A 116 1.02 13.15 12.32
CA SER A 116 2.42 12.94 11.89
C SER A 116 3.40 12.68 13.04
N PRO A 117 3.34 13.39 14.19
CA PRO A 117 4.18 13.05 15.35
C PRO A 117 3.91 11.66 15.92
N LEU A 118 2.64 11.22 15.93
CA LEU A 118 2.25 9.89 16.40
C LEU A 118 2.75 8.79 15.45
N VAL A 119 2.63 9.02 14.14
CA VAL A 119 3.18 8.11 13.12
C VAL A 119 4.70 8.01 13.26
N ALA A 120 5.40 9.13 13.45
CA ALA A 120 6.85 9.13 13.64
C ALA A 120 7.26 8.32 14.89
N LYS A 121 6.51 8.47 15.99
CA LYS A 121 6.71 7.71 17.23
C LYS A 121 6.52 6.20 17.00
N ILE A 122 5.44 5.79 16.32
CA ILE A 122 5.18 4.37 16.02
C ILE A 122 6.30 3.78 15.14
N ILE A 123 6.77 4.54 14.14
CA ILE A 123 7.90 4.11 13.30
C ILE A 123 9.15 3.93 14.15
N ALA A 124 9.47 4.90 15.01
CA ALA A 124 10.66 4.85 15.87
C ALA A 124 10.62 3.64 16.82
N GLU A 125 9.48 3.42 17.48
CA GLU A 125 9.26 2.26 18.36
C GLU A 125 9.37 0.93 17.60
N HIS A 126 8.81 0.85 16.38
CA HIS A 126 8.87 -0.36 15.54
C HIS A 126 10.30 -0.66 15.03
N GLU A 127 11.06 0.37 14.63
CA GLU A 127 12.42 0.21 14.11
C GLU A 127 13.50 0.19 15.21
N GLY A 128 13.13 0.50 16.47
CA GLY A 128 14.04 0.49 17.61
C GLY A 128 15.03 1.67 17.62
N ILE A 129 14.60 2.86 17.18
CA ILE A 129 15.42 4.08 17.09
C ILE A 129 14.89 5.24 17.95
#